data_AF-A0A959P3T5-F1
#
_entry.id   AF-A0A959P3T5-F1
#
_cell.length_a   1.000
_cell.length_b   1.000
_cell.length_c   1.000
_cell.angle_alpha   90.00
_cell.angle_beta   90.00
_cell.angle_gamma   90.00
#
_symmetry.space_group_name_H-M   'P 1'
#
loop_
_entity.id
_entity.type
_entity.pdbx_description
1 polymer ?
#
loop_
_entity_poly.entity_id
_entity_poly.type
_entity_poly.pdbx_seq_one_letter_code
_entity_poly.pdbx_strand_id
1 'polypeptide(L)'
;IGDYAIIGGMSALHQFVRIGAHAILSGGALVGKDVPPYSKAARYPLSYSGVNSVGMKRRGYSTEKVREIQEIFRVIFLKHYNVTQALSYLEAEFPVTDERDEIIDFIRDSKRGIMKGYQFLNGNGSK
;
A
#
# COMPACT_ATOMS: atom_id res chain seq x y z
N ILE A 1 7.13 8.57 9.42
CA ILE A 1 5.75 8.65 8.91
C ILE A 1 5.79 9.68 7.78
N GLY A 2 5.28 9.34 6.60
CA GLY A 2 5.35 10.20 5.42
C GLY A 2 4.29 11.30 5.43
N ASP A 3 4.48 12.27 4.52
CA ASP A 3 3.67 13.47 4.50
C ASP A 3 2.20 13.15 4.31
N TYR A 4 1.42 13.85 5.12
CA TYR A 4 -0.02 13.79 5.08
C TYR A 4 -0.66 12.39 5.23
N ALA A 5 0.08 11.44 5.77
CA ALA A 5 -0.46 10.15 6.18
C ALA A 5 -1.50 10.35 7.28
N ILE A 6 -2.55 9.54 7.26
CA ILE A 6 -3.64 9.61 8.25
C ILE A 6 -3.59 8.35 9.09
N ILE A 7 -3.44 8.52 10.41
CA ILE A 7 -3.43 7.43 11.38
C ILE A 7 -4.80 7.39 12.07
N GLY A 8 -5.55 6.31 11.87
CA GLY A 8 -6.82 6.09 12.53
C GLY A 8 -6.68 6.00 14.05
N GLY A 9 -7.74 6.36 14.79
CA GLY A 9 -7.73 6.26 16.25
C GLY A 9 -7.43 4.83 16.72
N MET A 10 -6.68 4.70 17.81
CA MET A 10 -6.27 3.41 18.40
C MET A 10 -5.43 2.53 17.45
N SER A 11 -4.82 3.08 16.40
CA SER A 11 -3.79 2.35 15.65
C SER A 11 -2.55 2.13 16.53
N ALA A 12 -1.94 0.95 16.43
CA ALA A 12 -0.68 0.62 17.07
C ALA A 12 0.36 0.31 15.99
N LEU A 13 1.50 1.02 16.03
CA LEU A 13 2.59 0.85 15.07
C LEU A 13 3.74 0.12 15.75
N HIS A 14 4.16 -1.01 15.16
CA HIS A 14 5.38 -1.66 15.58
C HIS A 14 6.59 -0.77 15.25
N GLN A 15 7.62 -0.76 16.10
CA GLN A 15 8.85 -0.01 15.83
C GLN A 15 9.46 -0.38 14.47
N PHE A 16 10.10 0.62 13.84
CA PHE A 16 10.76 0.54 12.54
C PHE A 16 9.86 0.31 11.32
N VAL A 17 8.53 0.35 11.47
CA VAL A 17 7.63 0.39 10.31
C VAL A 17 7.63 1.78 9.67
N ARG A 18 7.51 1.81 8.34
CA ARG A 18 7.34 3.02 7.55
C ARG A 18 5.88 3.13 7.12
N ILE A 19 5.30 4.32 7.30
CA ILE A 19 4.00 4.69 6.74
C ILE A 19 4.27 5.67 5.61
N GLY A 20 3.92 5.31 4.38
CA GLY A 20 4.14 6.13 3.19
C GLY A 20 3.24 7.37 3.14
N ALA A 21 3.64 8.34 2.32
CA ALA A 21 2.91 9.59 2.16
C ALA A 21 1.47 9.33 1.67
N HIS A 22 0.50 10.12 2.11
CA HIS A 22 -0.91 9.98 1.72
C HIS A 22 -1.58 8.64 2.08
N ALA A 23 -0.89 7.72 2.76
CA ALA A 23 -1.50 6.49 3.24
C ALA A 23 -2.54 6.78 4.32
N ILE A 24 -3.51 5.89 4.48
CA ILE A 24 -4.48 5.95 5.57
C ILE A 24 -4.61 4.61 6.28
N LEU A 25 -4.47 4.64 7.60
CA LEU A 25 -4.73 3.50 8.47
C LEU A 25 -6.16 3.59 9.00
N SER A 26 -6.90 2.48 8.99
CA SER A 26 -8.19 2.41 9.67
C SER A 26 -8.02 2.54 11.20
N GLY A 27 -9.10 2.91 11.89
CA GLY A 27 -9.11 2.80 13.35
C GLY A 27 -8.77 1.38 13.81
N GLY A 28 -8.04 1.27 14.92
CA GLY A 28 -7.62 -0.02 15.48
C GLY A 28 -6.58 -0.79 14.66
N ALA A 29 -5.99 -0.19 13.62
CA ALA A 29 -4.99 -0.87 12.78
C ALA A 29 -3.75 -1.29 13.58
N LEU A 30 -3.39 -2.58 13.51
CA LEU A 30 -2.17 -3.14 14.10
C LEU A 30 -1.10 -3.29 13.01
N VAL A 31 -0.14 -2.36 12.98
CA VAL A 31 0.84 -2.23 11.89
C VAL A 31 2.15 -2.93 12.24
N GLY A 32 2.35 -4.13 11.68
CA GLY A 32 3.59 -4.89 11.83
C GLY A 32 4.58 -4.75 10.66
N LYS A 33 4.14 -4.18 9.53
CA LYS A 33 4.86 -4.06 8.25
C LYS A 33 4.65 -2.70 7.63
N ASP A 34 5.49 -2.35 6.67
CA ASP A 34 5.44 -1.05 6.01
C ASP A 34 4.15 -0.89 5.20
N VAL A 35 3.59 0.33 5.21
CA VAL A 35 2.36 0.69 4.50
C VAL A 35 2.74 1.62 3.34
N PRO A 36 2.62 1.18 2.08
CA PRO A 36 3.01 2.00 0.92
C PRO A 36 2.28 3.34 0.80
N PRO A 37 2.87 4.33 0.10
CA PRO A 37 2.23 5.61 -0.18
C PRO A 37 0.86 5.45 -0.85
N TYR A 38 -0.03 6.41 -0.66
CA TYR A 38 -1.37 6.47 -1.25
C TYR A 38 -2.32 5.30 -0.90
N SER A 39 -1.88 4.33 -0.11
CA SER A 39 -2.64 3.11 0.15
C SER A 39 -3.57 3.24 1.35
N LYS A 40 -4.64 2.44 1.38
CA LYS A 40 -5.49 2.24 2.56
C LYS A 40 -5.11 0.92 3.22
N ALA A 41 -4.76 0.97 4.49
CA ALA A 41 -4.47 -0.20 5.29
C ALA A 41 -5.57 -0.40 6.33
N ALA A 42 -6.20 -1.57 6.30
CA ALA A 42 -7.32 -1.90 7.18
C ALA A 42 -7.37 -3.39 7.48
N ARG A 43 -8.33 -3.80 8.32
CA ARG A 43 -8.61 -5.20 8.73
C ARG A 43 -7.56 -5.79 9.66
N TYR A 44 -7.82 -7.02 10.11
CA TYR A 44 -6.90 -7.84 10.89
C TYR A 44 -6.83 -9.25 10.29
N PRO A 45 -5.65 -9.77 9.90
CA PRO A 45 -4.35 -9.06 9.83
C PRO A 45 -4.39 -7.84 8.90
N LEU A 46 -3.54 -6.84 9.18
CA LEU A 46 -3.49 -5.60 8.39
C LEU A 46 -3.24 -5.92 6.91
N SER A 47 -4.13 -5.42 6.06
CA SER A 47 -4.13 -5.71 4.63
C SER A 47 -4.36 -4.46 3.80
N TYR A 48 -3.84 -4.48 2.57
CA TYR A 48 -4.19 -3.50 1.54
C TYR A 48 -5.69 -3.54 1.25
N SER A 49 -6.35 -2.38 1.33
CA SER A 49 -7.80 -2.23 1.16
C SER A 49 -8.14 -1.17 0.10
N GLY A 50 -7.29 -1.05 -0.93
CA GLY A 50 -7.45 -0.08 -2.02
C GLY A 50 -6.61 1.19 -1.83
N VAL A 51 -6.71 2.11 -2.77
CA VAL A 51 -6.05 3.44 -2.71
C VAL A 51 -6.86 4.45 -1.90
N ASN A 52 -6.18 5.43 -1.29
CA ASN A 52 -6.76 6.56 -0.57
C ASN A 52 -7.28 7.61 -1.56
N SER A 53 -8.18 7.18 -2.46
CA SER A 53 -8.74 8.01 -3.52
C SER A 53 -9.40 9.29 -3.00
N VAL A 54 -10.03 9.23 -1.82
CA VAL A 54 -10.65 10.41 -1.18
C VAL A 54 -9.57 11.40 -0.73
N GLY A 55 -8.52 10.95 -0.03
CA GLY A 55 -7.44 11.80 0.42
C GLY A 55 -6.66 12.42 -0.74
N MET A 56 -6.43 11.65 -1.80
CA MET A 56 -5.80 12.12 -3.04
C MET A 56 -6.66 13.18 -3.75
N LYS A 57 -7.95 12.92 -3.97
CA LYS A 57 -8.87 13.90 -4.62
C LYS A 57 -8.97 15.21 -3.84
N ARG A 58 -9.00 15.15 -2.51
CA ARG A 58 -8.97 16.35 -1.65
C ARG A 58 -7.70 17.18 -1.80
N ARG A 59 -6.62 16.60 -2.34
CA ARG A 59 -5.33 17.25 -2.57
C ARG A 59 -5.09 17.57 -4.05
N GLY A 60 -6.14 17.54 -4.86
CA GLY A 60 -6.05 17.96 -6.26
C GLY A 60 -5.55 16.90 -7.25
N TYR A 61 -5.35 15.65 -6.81
CA TYR A 61 -5.03 14.57 -7.75
C TYR A 61 -6.20 14.32 -8.70
N SER A 62 -5.91 14.21 -9.99
CA SER A 62 -6.90 13.90 -11.02
C SER A 62 -7.45 12.48 -10.86
N THR A 63 -8.62 12.20 -11.45
CA THR A 63 -9.21 10.86 -11.41
C THR A 63 -8.34 9.86 -12.17
N GLU A 64 -7.70 10.31 -13.24
CA GLU A 64 -6.77 9.57 -14.08
C GLU A 64 -5.54 9.16 -13.26
N LYS A 65 -4.98 10.08 -12.47
CA LYS A 65 -3.84 9.79 -11.60
C LYS A 65 -4.21 8.82 -10.47
N VAL A 66 -5.38 8.97 -9.86
CA VAL A 66 -5.88 8.01 -8.87
C VAL A 66 -6.03 6.61 -9.49
N ARG A 67 -6.51 6.52 -10.74
CA ARG A 67 -6.64 5.26 -11.46
C ARG A 67 -5.29 4.64 -11.78
N GLU A 68 -4.32 5.42 -12.24
CA GLU A 68 -2.95 4.99 -12.49
C GLU A 68 -2.33 4.32 -11.24
N ILE A 69 -2.38 5.01 -10.09
CA ILE A 69 -1.87 4.46 -8.82
C ILE A 69 -2.64 3.21 -8.40
N GLN A 70 -3.96 3.16 -8.67
CA GLN A 70 -4.75 1.98 -8.39
C GLN A 70 -4.29 0.77 -9.23
N GLU A 71 -3.97 0.94 -10.51
CA GLU A 71 -3.44 -0.15 -11.35
C GLU A 71 -2.07 -0.62 -10.86
N ILE A 72 -1.19 0.28 -10.43
CA ILE A 72 0.10 -0.06 -9.82
C ILE A 72 -0.10 -1.00 -8.63
N PHE A 73 -1.01 -0.65 -7.70
CA PHE A 73 -1.29 -1.51 -6.55
C PHE A 73 -2.02 -2.82 -6.90
N ARG A 74 -2.76 -2.89 -8.02
CA ARG A 74 -3.30 -4.17 -8.49
C ARG A 74 -2.19 -5.13 -8.89
N VAL A 75 -1.13 -4.65 -9.55
CA VAL A 75 0.05 -5.48 -9.84
C VAL A 75 0.68 -5.99 -8.56
N ILE A 76 0.92 -5.09 -7.60
CA ILE A 76 1.62 -5.42 -6.35
C ILE A 76 0.84 -6.42 -5.49
N PHE A 77 -0.48 -6.24 -5.35
CA PHE A 77 -1.26 -6.97 -4.35
C PHE A 77 -2.22 -8.03 -4.92
N LEU A 78 -2.57 -7.97 -6.20
CA LEU A 78 -3.62 -8.83 -6.78
C LEU A 78 -3.16 -9.73 -7.94
N LYS A 79 -2.04 -9.43 -8.61
CA LYS A 79 -1.54 -10.25 -9.74
C LYS A 79 -0.70 -11.48 -9.33
N HIS A 80 -0.69 -11.85 -8.05
CA HIS A 80 0.03 -13.02 -7.51
C HIS A 80 1.55 -13.04 -7.76
N TYR A 81 2.14 -11.91 -8.14
CA TYR A 81 3.59 -11.76 -8.20
C TYR A 81 4.20 -11.70 -6.79
N ASN A 82 5.44 -12.17 -6.66
CA ASN A 82 6.24 -11.75 -5.52
C ASN A 82 6.66 -10.27 -5.70
N VAL A 83 7.16 -9.65 -4.63
CA VAL A 83 7.49 -8.20 -4.65
C VAL A 83 8.49 -7.87 -5.76
N THR A 84 9.57 -8.63 -5.90
CA THR A 84 10.59 -8.39 -6.93
C THR A 84 10.00 -8.45 -8.34
N GLN A 85 9.19 -9.47 -8.63
CA GLN A 85 8.51 -9.62 -9.92
C GLN A 85 7.53 -8.47 -10.19
N ALA A 86 6.77 -8.05 -9.16
CA ALA A 86 5.86 -6.93 -9.30
C ALA A 86 6.60 -5.63 -9.62
N LEU A 87 7.71 -5.34 -8.93
CA LEU A 87 8.51 -4.14 -9.20
C LEU A 87 9.10 -4.15 -10.61
N SER A 88 9.72 -5.26 -11.04
CA SER A 88 10.27 -5.37 -12.40
C SER A 88 9.19 -5.23 -13.48
N TYR A 89 8.00 -5.77 -13.25
CA TYR A 89 6.87 -5.61 -14.17
C TYR A 89 6.42 -4.14 -14.25
N LEU A 90 6.33 -3.45 -13.12
CA LEU A 90 5.97 -2.02 -13.10
C LEU A 90 7.00 -1.16 -13.84
N GLU A 91 8.30 -1.43 -13.65
CA GLU A 91 9.36 -0.71 -14.34
C GLU A 91 9.32 -0.91 -15.86
N ALA A 92 8.94 -2.09 -16.33
CA ALA A 92 8.89 -2.43 -17.74
C ALA A 92 7.61 -1.93 -18.44
N GLU A 93 6.45 -2.04 -17.78
CA GLU A 93 5.14 -1.90 -18.44
C GLU A 93 4.40 -0.61 -18.12
N PHE A 94 4.80 0.15 -17.09
CA PHE A 94 4.11 1.38 -16.68
C PHE A 94 4.91 2.61 -17.09
N PRO A 95 4.26 3.71 -17.54
CA PRO A 95 4.93 4.99 -17.78
C PRO A 95 5.66 5.52 -16.55
N VAL A 96 6.76 6.24 -16.76
CA VAL A 96 7.49 6.92 -15.68
C VAL A 96 6.67 8.07 -15.12
N THR A 97 6.40 8.03 -13.82
CA THR A 97 5.72 9.10 -13.07
C THR A 97 6.29 9.17 -11.67
N ASP A 98 6.24 10.36 -11.07
CA ASP A 98 6.75 10.59 -9.72
C ASP A 98 6.10 9.64 -8.70
N GLU A 99 4.79 9.41 -8.80
CA GLU A 99 4.08 8.52 -7.87
C GLU A 99 4.42 7.04 -8.08
N ARG A 100 4.67 6.61 -9.32
CA ARG A 100 5.12 5.25 -9.60
C ARG A 100 6.48 5.00 -8.94
N ASP A 101 7.42 5.91 -9.17
CA ASP A 101 8.79 5.76 -8.69
C ASP A 101 8.84 5.88 -7.16
N GLU A 102 8.07 6.80 -6.57
CA GLU A 102 7.92 6.88 -5.11
C GLU A 102 7.41 5.56 -4.50
N ILE A 103 6.41 4.92 -5.12
CA ILE A 103 5.88 3.63 -4.66
C ILE A 103 6.95 2.54 -4.80
N ILE A 104 7.62 2.46 -5.95
CA ILE A 104 8.66 1.44 -6.22
C ILE A 104 9.80 1.58 -5.21
N ASP A 105 10.34 2.79 -5.03
CA ASP A 105 11.46 3.06 -4.13
C ASP A 105 11.08 2.81 -2.68
N PHE A 106 9.88 3.23 -2.27
CA PHE A 106 9.38 2.93 -0.93
C PHE A 106 9.38 1.42 -0.65
N ILE A 107 8.87 0.63 -1.59
CA ILE A 107 8.77 -0.83 -1.45
C ILE A 107 10.17 -1.47 -1.49
N ARG A 108 11.02 -1.05 -2.43
CA ARG A 108 12.39 -1.56 -2.59
C ARG A 108 13.24 -1.35 -1.34
N ASP A 109 13.09 -0.20 -0.69
CA ASP A 109 13.86 0.15 0.51
C ASP A 109 13.26 -0.41 1.81
N SER A 110 12.11 -1.08 1.74
CA SER A 110 11.43 -1.64 2.90
C SER A 110 12.29 -2.71 3.60
N LYS A 111 12.63 -2.47 4.87
CA LYS A 111 13.42 -3.41 5.70
C LYS A 111 12.56 -4.45 6.41
N ARG A 112 11.27 -4.16 6.65
CA ARG A 112 10.32 -5.08 7.28
C ARG A 112 9.40 -5.79 6.28
N GLY A 113 9.54 -5.45 5.00
CA GLY A 113 8.59 -5.77 3.95
C GLY A 113 7.28 -4.99 4.12
N ILE A 114 6.45 -5.04 3.08
CA ILE A 114 5.17 -4.32 3.03
C ILE A 114 4.01 -5.19 3.54
N MET A 115 2.92 -4.53 3.96
CA MET A 115 1.63 -5.18 4.23
C MET A 115 1.20 -6.05 3.05
N LYS A 116 0.33 -7.04 3.28
CA LYS A 116 -0.11 -7.97 2.21
C LYS A 116 -1.43 -7.50 1.56
N GLY A 117 -1.70 -8.00 0.36
CA GLY A 117 -3.04 -7.96 -0.21
C GLY A 117 -4.03 -8.74 0.67
N TYR A 118 -5.32 -8.40 0.57
CA TYR A 118 -6.34 -9.16 1.29
C TYR A 118 -6.42 -10.59 0.77
N GLN A 119 -5.95 -11.53 1.58
CA GLN A 119 -6.16 -12.95 1.36
C GLN A 119 -7.40 -13.31 2.18
N PHE A 120 -8.49 -13.68 1.51
CA PHE A 120 -9.54 -14.42 2.21
C PHE A 120 -8.87 -15.63 2.84
N LEU A 121 -9.01 -15.80 4.16
CA LEU A 121 -8.70 -17.06 4.81
C LEU A 121 -9.58 -18.09 4.14
N ASN A 122 -9.06 -18.80 3.14
CA ASN A 122 -9.74 -19.95 2.58
C ASN A 122 -9.94 -20.90 3.76
N GLY A 123 -11.20 -21.12 4.13
CA GLY A 123 -11.61 -22.01 5.21
C GLY A 123 -11.35 -23.48 4.83
N ASN A 124 -10.08 -23.84 4.65
CA ASN A 124 -9.63 -25.22 4.58
C ASN A 124 -8.13 -25.30 4.87
N GLY A 125 -7.79 -26.05 5.92
CA GLY A 125 -6.47 -26.66 6.06
C GLY A 125 -5.70 -26.25 7.31
N SER A 126 -6.03 -26.92 8.41
CA SER A 126 -5.04 -27.50 9.33
C SER A 126 -3.61 -27.60 8.79
N LYS A 127 -2.65 -27.00 9.50
CA LYS A 127 -1.56 -27.69 10.19
C LYS A 127 -1.16 -26.88 11.41
#